data_AF-A0A845R6B8-F1
#
_entry.id   AF-A0A845R6B8-F1
#
_cell.length_a   1.000
_cell.length_b   1.000
_cell.length_c   1.000
_cell.angle_alpha   90.00
_cell.angle_beta   90.00
_cell.angle_gamma   90.00
#
_symmetry.space_group_name_H-M   'P 1'
#
loop_
_entity.id
_entity.type
_entity.pdbx_description
1 polymer ?
#
loop_
_entity_poly.entity_id
_entity_poly.type
_entity_poly.pdbx_seq_one_letter_code
_entity_poly.pdbx_strand_id
1 'polypeptide(L)'
;MKIDPCPVVVSLKDGSNHTLFKFRDFLDMVDQEMGMDAAKWLEAHVNRLEEAADYTTAKVETDLTGYEASLESNRTAFTDIQEQAATIMEVLQGPRMNRQRITHAVREIGKIIENQI
;
A
#
# COMPACT_ATOMS: atom_id res chain seq x y z
N MET A 1 -2.90 -14.11 1.96
CA MET A 1 -2.31 -15.13 2.86
C MET A 1 -3.41 -16.11 3.23
N LYS A 2 -3.34 -17.39 2.85
CA LYS A 2 -4.30 -18.38 3.36
C LYS A 2 -3.91 -18.67 4.80
N ILE A 3 -4.59 -18.02 5.74
CA ILE A 3 -4.51 -18.40 7.14
C ILE A 3 -5.25 -19.73 7.21
N ASP A 4 -4.51 -20.85 7.20
CA ASP A 4 -5.11 -22.12 7.57
C ASP A 4 -5.46 -22.00 9.06
N PRO A 5 -6.75 -21.96 9.44
CA PRO A 5 -7.10 -21.73 10.83
C PRO A 5 -6.62 -22.93 11.64
N CYS A 6 -5.84 -22.67 12.69
CA CYS A 6 -5.52 -23.71 13.66
C CYS A 6 -6.83 -24.29 14.22
N PRO A 7 -6.97 -25.62 14.32
CA PRO A 7 -8.18 -26.21 14.87
C PRO A 7 -8.45 -25.69 16.28
N VAL A 8 -9.68 -25.24 16.53
CA VAL A 8 -10.10 -24.72 17.85
C VAL A 8 -11.17 -25.65 18.41
N VAL A 9 -11.03 -26.02 19.68
CA VAL A 9 -12.07 -26.78 20.41
C VAL A 9 -12.97 -25.79 21.15
N VAL A 10 -14.27 -25.90 20.93
CA VAL A 10 -15.31 -25.13 21.62
C VAL A 10 -16.14 -26.06 22.48
N SER A 11 -16.33 -25.69 23.74
CA SER A 11 -17.20 -26.41 24.67
C SER A 11 -18.58 -25.75 24.70
N LEU A 12 -19.62 -26.55 24.45
CA LEU A 12 -21.01 -26.11 24.54
C LEU A 12 -21.52 -26.16 25.98
N LYS A 13 -22.66 -25.51 26.22
CA LYS A 13 -23.26 -25.40 27.57
C LYS A 13 -23.70 -26.76 28.14
N ASP A 14 -23.95 -27.74 27.29
CA ASP A 14 -24.27 -29.12 27.66
C ASP A 14 -23.03 -29.95 28.05
N GLY A 15 -21.83 -29.36 27.95
CA GLY A 15 -20.55 -30.02 28.24
C GLY A 15 -19.97 -30.80 27.06
N SER A 16 -20.63 -30.80 25.89
CA SER A 16 -20.07 -31.38 24.67
C SER A 16 -18.95 -30.51 24.11
N ASN A 17 -18.00 -31.14 23.42
CA ASN A 17 -16.87 -30.47 22.80
C ASN A 17 -16.94 -30.65 21.28
N HIS A 18 -16.76 -29.56 20.56
CA HIS A 18 -16.74 -29.53 19.10
C HIS A 18 -15.42 -28.96 18.62
N THR A 19 -14.80 -29.65 17.66
CA THR A 19 -13.58 -29.18 17.02
C THR A 19 -13.92 -28.45 15.74
N LEU A 20 -13.53 -27.19 15.66
CA LEU A 20 -13.67 -26.33 14.49
C LEU A 20 -12.39 -26.39 13.68
N PHE A 21 -12.47 -26.87 12.44
CA PHE A 21 -11.37 -26.88 11.48
C PHE A 21 -11.47 -25.74 10.48
N LYS A 22 -12.69 -25.25 10.22
CA LYS A 22 -12.98 -24.14 9.30
C LYS A 22 -14.07 -23.26 9.89
N PHE A 23 -14.14 -22.01 9.43
CA PHE A 23 -15.22 -21.09 9.83
C PHE A 23 -16.62 -21.66 9.57
N ARG A 24 -16.77 -22.47 8.51
CA ARG A 24 -18.04 -23.15 8.21
C ARG A 24 -18.48 -24.14 9.31
N ASP A 25 -17.54 -24.83 9.96
CA ASP A 25 -17.88 -25.72 11.08
C ASP A 25 -18.48 -24.93 12.25
N PHE A 26 -18.08 -23.67 12.41
CA PHE A 26 -18.65 -22.78 13.42
C PHE A 26 -20.04 -22.27 13.01
N LEU A 27 -20.26 -21.95 11.74
CA LEU A 27 -21.58 -21.58 11.25
C LEU A 27 -22.58 -22.74 11.41
N ASP A 28 -22.16 -23.97 11.10
CA ASP A 28 -22.99 -25.17 11.25
C ASP A 28 -23.35 -25.41 12.74
N MET A 29 -22.41 -25.17 13.65
CA MET A 29 -22.67 -25.21 15.09
C MET A 29 -23.66 -24.11 15.53
N VAL A 30 -23.48 -22.87 15.07
CA VAL A 30 -24.38 -21.77 15.40
C VAL A 30 -25.79 -22.03 14.85
N ASP A 31 -25.92 -22.63 13.66
CA ASP A 31 -27.22 -23.05 13.12
C ASP A 31 -27.87 -24.13 14.00
N GLN A 32 -27.11 -25.14 14.44
CA GLN A 32 -27.62 -26.20 15.31
C GLN A 32 -28.07 -25.70 16.69
N GLU A 33 -27.32 -24.78 17.30
CA GLU A 33 -27.56 -24.31 18.67
C GLU A 33 -28.48 -23.09 18.74
N MET A 34 -28.43 -22.20 17.75
CA MET A 34 -29.09 -20.88 17.76
C MET A 34 -30.02 -20.65 16.56
N GLY A 35 -30.00 -21.55 15.57
CA GLY A 35 -30.83 -21.48 14.37
C GLY A 35 -30.20 -20.70 13.21
N MET A 36 -30.77 -20.94 12.03
CA MET A 36 -30.26 -20.46 10.74
C MET A 36 -30.09 -18.94 10.67
N ASP A 37 -31.00 -18.19 11.31
CA ASP A 37 -30.95 -16.73 11.29
C ASP A 37 -29.71 -16.18 12.01
N ALA A 38 -29.31 -16.82 13.12
CA ALA A 38 -28.10 -16.46 13.84
C ALA A 38 -26.84 -16.79 13.02
N ALA A 39 -26.80 -17.96 12.37
CA ALA A 39 -25.70 -18.35 11.50
C ALA A 39 -25.55 -17.40 10.31
N LYS A 40 -26.65 -17.06 9.63
CA LYS A 40 -26.66 -16.10 8.51
C LYS A 40 -26.23 -14.70 8.94
N TRP A 41 -26.69 -14.23 10.10
CA TRP A 41 -26.28 -12.93 10.62
C TRP A 41 -24.77 -12.90 10.88
N LEU A 42 -24.22 -13.96 11.48
CA LEU A 42 -22.79 -14.10 11.75
C LEU A 42 -21.96 -14.14 10.47
N GLU A 43 -22.36 -14.97 9.49
CA GLU A 43 -21.71 -15.05 8.18
C GLU A 43 -21.69 -13.67 7.49
N ALA A 44 -22.83 -12.99 7.45
CA ALA A 44 -22.93 -11.66 6.85
C ALA A 44 -22.08 -10.61 7.59
N HIS A 45 -21.95 -10.71 8.91
CA HIS A 45 -21.12 -9.79 9.69
C HIS A 45 -19.63 -10.00 9.42
N VAL A 46 -19.17 -11.26 9.43
CA VAL A 46 -17.76 -11.60 9.16
C VAL A 46 -17.37 -11.24 7.73
N ASN A 47 -18.21 -11.55 6.73
CA ASN A 47 -17.94 -11.19 5.34
C ASN A 47 -17.74 -9.67 5.15
N ARG A 48 -18.55 -8.83 5.82
CA ARG A 48 -18.36 -7.37 5.77
C ARG A 48 -17.04 -6.92 6.40
N LEU A 49 -16.60 -7.59 7.47
CA LEU A 49 -15.32 -7.28 8.11
C LEU A 49 -14.15 -7.68 7.21
N GLU A 50 -14.24 -8.83 6.54
CA GLU A 50 -13.25 -9.25 5.53
C GLU A 50 -13.19 -8.25 4.36
N GLU A 51 -14.34 -7.87 3.79
CA GLU A 51 -14.41 -6.85 2.74
C GLU A 51 -13.81 -5.50 3.18
N ALA A 52 -14.08 -5.06 4.41
CA ALA A 52 -13.52 -3.83 4.95
C ALA A 52 -12.00 -3.92 5.18
N ALA A 53 -11.51 -5.07 5.64
CA ALA A 53 -10.08 -5.34 5.82
C ALA A 53 -9.35 -5.38 4.48
N ASP A 54 -9.91 -6.05 3.48
CA ASP A 54 -9.38 -6.12 2.12
C ASP A 54 -9.35 -4.73 1.47
N TYR A 55 -10.44 -3.97 1.57
CA TYR A 55 -10.49 -2.59 1.07
C TYR A 55 -9.42 -1.71 1.74
N THR A 56 -9.26 -1.82 3.06
CA THR A 56 -8.25 -1.06 3.81
C THR A 56 -6.84 -1.45 3.37
N THR A 57 -6.58 -2.75 3.21
CA THR A 57 -5.29 -3.27 2.76
C THR A 57 -4.97 -2.76 1.36
N ALA A 58 -5.90 -2.88 0.42
CA ALA A 58 -5.75 -2.39 -0.95
C ALA A 58 -5.52 -0.87 -1.00
N LYS A 59 -6.22 -0.11 -0.15
CA LYS A 59 -6.01 1.34 -0.05
C LYS A 59 -4.60 1.67 0.46
N VAL A 60 -4.13 0.99 1.51
CA VAL A 60 -2.77 1.17 2.04
C VAL A 60 -1.71 0.83 1.00
N GLU A 61 -1.89 -0.26 0.25
CA GLU A 61 -0.99 -0.62 -0.85
C GLU A 61 -0.99 0.42 -1.97
N THR A 62 -2.16 0.94 -2.33
CA THR A 62 -2.29 2.01 -3.34
C THR A 62 -1.61 3.30 -2.89
N ASP A 63 -1.86 3.72 -1.66
CA ASP A 63 -1.25 4.92 -1.07
C ASP A 63 0.27 4.76 -1.02
N LEU A 64 0.78 3.60 -0.56
CA LEU A 64 2.21 3.29 -0.52
C LEU A 64 2.83 3.33 -1.92
N THR A 65 2.20 2.69 -2.91
CA THR A 65 2.65 2.71 -4.30
C THR A 65 2.72 4.14 -4.85
N GLY A 66 1.72 4.98 -4.54
CA GLY A 66 1.70 6.38 -4.93
C GLY A 66 2.84 7.19 -4.29
N TYR A 67 3.13 6.95 -3.02
CA TYR A 67 4.28 7.56 -2.34
C TYR A 67 5.61 7.11 -2.94
N GLU A 68 5.79 5.82 -3.22
CA GLU A 68 7.00 5.29 -3.85
C GLU A 68 7.23 5.87 -5.24
N ALA A 69 6.18 5.95 -6.07
CA ALA A 69 6.24 6.59 -7.38
C ALA A 69 6.63 8.07 -7.29
N SER A 70 6.07 8.79 -6.31
CA SER A 70 6.39 10.20 -6.08
C SER A 70 7.84 10.38 -5.61
N LEU A 71 8.35 9.48 -4.76
CA LEU A 71 9.74 9.48 -4.31
C LEU A 71 10.70 9.22 -5.47
N GLU A 72 10.42 8.25 -6.33
CA GLU A 72 11.27 7.94 -7.47
C GLU A 72 11.25 9.06 -8.53
N SER A 73 10.09 9.70 -8.76
CA SER A 73 9.99 10.91 -9.58
C SER A 73 10.87 12.02 -9.04
N ASN A 74 10.78 12.32 -7.74
CA ASN A 74 11.60 13.33 -7.08
C ASN A 74 13.10 12.99 -7.16
N ARG A 75 13.46 11.73 -6.94
CA ARG A 75 14.85 11.26 -7.03
C ARG A 75 15.43 11.48 -8.42
N THR A 76 14.66 11.17 -9.45
CA THR A 76 15.05 11.40 -10.85
C THR A 76 15.25 12.89 -11.10
N ALA A 77 14.29 13.73 -10.72
CA ALA A 77 14.38 15.18 -10.88
C ALA A 77 15.60 15.78 -10.16
N PHE A 78 15.91 15.34 -8.94
CA PHE A 78 17.09 15.81 -8.22
C PHE A 78 18.41 15.38 -8.90
N THR A 79 18.44 14.18 -9.47
CA THR A 79 19.61 13.70 -10.23
C THR A 79 19.83 14.57 -11.47
N ASP A 80 18.78 14.85 -12.23
CA ASP A 80 18.86 15.70 -13.42
C ASP A 80 19.30 17.13 -13.08
N ILE A 81 18.77 17.70 -11.98
CA ILE A 81 19.19 19.02 -11.48
C ILE A 81 20.67 19.00 -11.10
N GLN A 82 21.14 17.92 -10.45
CA GLN A 82 22.55 17.78 -10.07
C GLN A 82 23.46 17.74 -11.30
N GLU A 83 23.06 17.08 -12.39
CA GLU A 83 23.80 17.08 -13.66
C GLU A 83 23.88 18.47 -14.30
N GLN A 84 22.77 19.22 -14.29
CA GLN A 84 22.77 20.60 -14.78
C GLN A 84 23.66 21.50 -13.92
N ALA A 85 23.63 21.33 -12.60
CA ALA A 85 24.50 22.07 -11.67
C ALA A 85 25.98 21.73 -11.90
N ALA A 86 26.33 20.47 -12.14
CA ALA A 86 27.67 20.05 -12.50
C ALA A 86 28.15 20.69 -13.81
N THR A 87 27.27 20.74 -14.82
CA THR A 87 27.54 21.42 -16.10
C THR A 87 27.83 22.92 -15.89
N ILE A 88 27.08 23.59 -15.01
CA ILE A 88 27.34 24.99 -14.66
C ILE A 88 28.71 25.13 -13.98
N MET A 89 29.03 24.27 -13.01
CA MET A 89 30.32 24.28 -12.33
C MET A 89 31.49 24.09 -13.30
N GLU A 90 31.38 23.15 -14.25
CA GLU A 90 32.37 22.92 -15.29
C GLU A 90 32.63 24.21 -16.10
N VAL A 91 31.55 24.89 -16.52
CA VAL A 91 31.66 26.14 -17.29
C VAL A 91 32.24 27.28 -16.47
N LEU A 92 31.97 27.33 -15.16
CA LEU A 92 32.50 28.36 -14.26
C LEU A 92 33.98 28.14 -13.92
N GLN A 93 34.43 26.90 -13.82
CA GLN A 93 35.84 26.54 -13.58
C GLN A 93 36.71 26.62 -14.84
N GLY A 94 36.10 26.59 -16.02
CA GLY A 94 36.80 26.69 -17.30
C GLY A 94 37.46 28.07 -17.53
N PRO A 95 38.56 28.13 -18.32
CA PRO A 95 39.29 29.38 -18.58
C PRO A 95 38.50 30.45 -19.34
N ARG A 96 37.39 30.07 -19.99
CA ARG A 96 36.44 31.00 -20.62
C ARG A 96 35.01 30.66 -20.21
N MET A 97 34.36 31.59 -19.52
CA MET A 97 32.96 31.45 -19.14
C MET A 97 32.03 31.55 -20.35
N ASN A 98 31.26 30.49 -20.60
CA ASN A 98 30.21 30.48 -21.62
C ASN A 98 28.84 30.79 -20.98
N ARG A 99 28.44 32.06 -21.02
CA ARG A 99 27.17 32.53 -20.43
C ARG A 99 25.93 31.88 -21.07
N GLN A 100 25.98 31.53 -22.35
CA GLN A 100 24.86 30.88 -23.03
C GLN A 100 24.63 29.46 -22.48
N ARG A 101 25.70 28.69 -22.28
CA ARG A 101 25.62 27.35 -21.66
C ARG A 101 25.05 27.41 -20.23
N ILE A 102 25.50 28.38 -19.43
CA ILE A 102 24.96 28.58 -18.07
C ILE A 102 23.47 28.92 -18.12
N THR A 103 23.08 29.86 -18.99
CA THR A 103 21.67 30.26 -19.15
C THR A 103 20.79 29.10 -19.58
N HIS A 104 21.29 28.23 -20.47
CA HIS A 104 20.58 27.03 -20.90
C HIS A 104 20.40 26.04 -19.75
N ALA A 105 21.47 25.69 -19.02
CA ALA A 105 21.39 24.76 -17.90
C ALA A 105 20.43 25.25 -16.79
N VAL A 106 20.45 26.55 -16.48
CA VAL A 106 19.51 27.15 -15.52
C VAL A 106 18.05 27.06 -16.01
N ARG A 107 17.81 27.23 -17.32
CA ARG A 107 16.47 27.05 -17.90
C ARG A 107 16.01 25.60 -17.80
N GLU A 108 16.88 24.63 -18.06
CA GLU A 108 16.53 23.22 -17.94
C GLU A 108 16.24 22.83 -16.49
N ILE A 109 17.00 23.33 -15.51
CA ILE A 109 16.66 23.19 -14.07
C ILE A 109 15.26 23.72 -13.79
N GLY A 110 14.91 24.90 -14.33
CA GLY A 110 13.58 25.48 -14.18
C GLY A 110 12.46 24.56 -14.69
N LYS A 111 12.66 23.95 -15.87
CA LYS A 111 11.69 22.99 -16.44
C LYS A 111 11.58 21.71 -15.61
N ILE A 112 12.70 21.18 -15.13
CA ILE A 112 12.71 19.98 -14.29
C ILE A 112 11.89 20.23 -13.02
N ILE A 113 12.07 21.40 -12.39
CA ILE A 113 11.30 21.78 -11.19
C ILE A 113 9.82 21.99 -11.54
N GLU A 114 9.50 22.67 -12.64
CA GLU A 114 8.11 22.90 -13.07
C GLU A 114 7.35 21.58 -13.32
N ASN A 115 8.04 20.55 -13.81
CA ASN A 115 7.45 19.23 -14.01
C ASN A 115 7.22 18.44 -12.70
N GLN A 116 7.70 18.93 -11.54
CA GLN A 116 7.52 18.30 -10.23
C GLN A 116 6.50 19.03 -9.34
N ILE A 117 6.02 20.22 -9.73
CA ILE A 117 5.00 21.01 -9.02
C ILE A 117 3.61 20.63 -9.54
#